data_AF-A0A6F8XZL3-F1
#
_entry.id   AF-A0A6F8XZL3-F1
#
_cell.length_a   1.000
_cell.length_b   1.000
_cell.length_c   1.000
_cell.angle_alpha   90.00
_cell.angle_beta   90.00
_cell.angle_gamma   90.00
#
_symmetry.space_group_name_H-M   'P 1'
#
loop_
_entity.id
_entity.type
_entity.pdbx_description
1 polymer ?
#
loop_
_entity_poly.entity_id
_entity_poly.type
_entity_poly.pdbx_seq_one_letter_code
_entity_poly.pdbx_strand_id
1 'polypeptide(L)'
;MAIGLVLGVIGSLGLWVELWWGFRLTRQSGNLLVRRGLLTRRSLTLEERRLRGIEVVEPLGARLADGARLDAVASGFTVSIDEQRNDPRTLLPVVPKELAHRVAAEILREPMTPTEAAILTPHPPAARRRRLVWAVGAAVGVALVLAVLGLLLVEALLHLAWISAVVLIPAAVWMGLDAYRALGHGIAGEYLVARQGSVRRSTVALRRDGVIGWVVTSSPMQRRAGLVTLTATTAANHGGYKIPDAGEAQALTLADRAVPDLISPFLDVKQGVGAAPRQAARQPTP
;
A
#
# COMPACT_ATOMS: atom_id res chain seq x y z
N MET A 1 -13.14 -27.05 -22.49
CA MET A 1 -12.21 -26.03 -21.94
C MET A 1 -12.37 -24.68 -22.63
N ALA A 2 -12.19 -24.56 -23.95
CA ALA A 2 -12.21 -23.27 -24.66
C ALA A 2 -13.52 -22.47 -24.55
N ILE A 3 -14.69 -23.12 -24.71
CA ILE A 3 -16.00 -22.46 -24.65
C ILE A 3 -16.26 -21.85 -23.27
N GLY A 4 -15.95 -22.56 -22.18
CA GLY A 4 -16.10 -22.04 -20.82
C GLY A 4 -15.18 -20.85 -20.54
N LEU A 5 -13.96 -20.86 -21.08
CA LEU A 5 -13.02 -19.75 -20.96
C LEU A 5 -13.53 -18.52 -21.73
N VAL A 6 -14.01 -18.71 -22.96
CA VAL A 6 -14.61 -17.64 -23.77
C VAL A 6 -15.84 -17.06 -23.10
N LEU A 7 -16.76 -17.89 -22.59
CA LEU A 7 -17.94 -17.43 -21.84
C LEU A 7 -17.54 -16.69 -20.55
N GLY A 8 -16.51 -17.16 -19.85
CA GLY A 8 -15.97 -16.47 -18.67
C GLY A 8 -15.37 -15.11 -19.01
N VAL A 9 -14.61 -14.99 -20.11
CA VAL A 9 -14.03 -13.73 -20.59
C VAL A 9 -15.14 -12.76 -21.01
N ILE A 10 -16.11 -13.23 -21.80
CA ILE A 10 -17.26 -12.41 -22.24
C ILE A 10 -18.08 -11.95 -21.04
N GLY A 11 -18.38 -12.84 -20.09
CA GLY A 11 -19.09 -12.50 -18.86
C GLY A 11 -18.32 -11.49 -18.02
N SER A 12 -17.01 -11.66 -17.86
CA SER A 12 -16.16 -10.71 -17.14
C SER A 12 -16.08 -9.35 -17.83
N LEU A 13 -15.99 -9.31 -19.16
CA LEU A 13 -16.00 -8.07 -19.94
C LEU A 13 -17.37 -7.39 -19.83
N GLY A 14 -18.46 -8.14 -19.96
CA GLY A 14 -19.82 -7.64 -19.79
C GLY A 14 -20.01 -7.00 -18.41
N LEU A 15 -19.59 -7.69 -17.34
CA LEU A 15 -19.62 -7.14 -15.98
C LEU A 15 -18.74 -5.90 -15.82
N TRP A 16 -17.55 -5.89 -16.42
CA TRP A 16 -16.65 -4.73 -16.34
C TRP A 16 -17.22 -3.52 -17.07
N VAL A 17 -17.73 -3.72 -18.29
CA VAL A 17 -18.39 -2.69 -19.09
C VAL A 17 -19.61 -2.17 -18.34
N GLU A 18 -20.45 -3.05 -17.81
CA GLU A 18 -21.61 -2.71 -17.00
C GLU A 18 -21.24 -1.84 -15.79
N LEU A 19 -20.20 -2.22 -15.03
CA LEU A 19 -19.76 -1.49 -13.85
C LEU A 19 -19.21 -0.09 -14.15
N TRP A 20 -18.55 0.08 -15.30
CA TRP A 20 -17.78 1.28 -15.64
C TRP A 20 -18.38 2.09 -16.78
N TRP A 21 -19.54 1.69 -17.29
CA TRP A 21 -20.22 2.41 -18.37
C TRP A 21 -20.54 3.84 -17.97
N GLY A 22 -20.36 4.77 -18.91
CA GLY A 22 -20.68 6.19 -18.71
C GLY A 22 -19.90 6.82 -17.55
N PHE A 23 -18.73 6.27 -17.21
CA PHE A 23 -17.90 6.79 -16.13
C PHE A 23 -17.61 8.28 -16.34
N ARG A 24 -17.94 9.09 -15.33
CA ARG A 24 -17.68 10.52 -15.33
C ARG A 24 -17.23 10.95 -13.94
N LEU A 25 -16.04 11.55 -13.88
CA LEU A 25 -15.53 12.25 -12.70
C LEU A 25 -15.67 13.75 -12.97
N THR A 26 -16.48 14.43 -12.16
CA THR A 26 -16.68 15.88 -12.25
C THR A 26 -16.39 16.53 -10.91
N ARG A 27 -15.64 17.63 -10.94
CA ARG A 27 -15.45 18.52 -9.81
C ARG A 27 -16.55 19.59 -9.83
N GLN A 28 -17.38 19.65 -8.80
CA GLN A 28 -18.44 20.65 -8.67
C GLN A 28 -18.42 21.25 -7.26
N SER A 29 -18.21 22.56 -7.17
CA SER A 29 -18.32 23.34 -5.92
C SER A 29 -17.55 22.77 -4.72
N GLY A 30 -16.34 22.24 -4.94
CA GLY A 30 -15.52 21.63 -3.89
C GLY A 30 -15.89 20.18 -3.53
N ASN A 31 -16.71 19.52 -4.36
CA ASN A 31 -17.01 18.11 -4.29
C ASN A 31 -16.55 17.39 -5.56
N LEU A 32 -16.00 16.18 -5.39
CA LEU A 32 -15.71 15.23 -6.45
C LEU A 32 -16.91 14.30 -6.60
N LEU A 33 -17.57 14.36 -7.75
CA LEU A 33 -18.70 13.51 -8.09
C LEU A 33 -18.25 12.45 -9.09
N VAL A 34 -18.38 11.19 -8.70
CA VAL A 34 -18.16 10.02 -9.58
C VAL A 34 -19.52 9.45 -9.95
N ARG A 35 -19.81 9.34 -11.25
CA ARG A 35 -20.99 8.65 -11.78
C ARG A 35 -20.55 7.50 -12.68
N ARG A 36 -21.12 6.31 -12.49
CA ARG A 36 -20.85 5.11 -13.33
C ARG A 36 -22.04 4.15 -13.33
N GLY A 37 -22.10 3.28 -14.33
CA GLY A 37 -23.04 2.16 -14.43
C GLY A 37 -24.03 2.28 -15.59
N LEU A 38 -24.34 1.16 -16.24
CA LEU A 38 -25.27 1.09 -17.38
C LEU A 38 -26.70 0.73 -16.90
N LEU A 39 -26.88 -0.42 -16.27
CA LEU A 39 -28.12 -0.91 -15.65
C LEU A 39 -28.30 -0.34 -14.24
N THR A 40 -27.25 -0.37 -13.43
CA THR A 40 -27.27 0.17 -12.05
C THR A 40 -26.44 1.44 -11.98
N ARG A 41 -27.10 2.61 -11.99
CA ARG A 41 -26.42 3.91 -11.83
C ARG A 41 -25.94 4.08 -10.39
N ARG A 42 -24.63 4.24 -10.22
CA ARG A 42 -23.98 4.55 -8.94
C ARG A 42 -23.40 5.96 -9.00
N SER A 43 -23.75 6.79 -8.02
CA SER A 43 -23.17 8.12 -7.85
C SER A 43 -22.53 8.24 -6.48
N LEU A 44 -21.27 8.64 -6.44
CA LEU A 44 -20.52 8.91 -5.22
C LEU A 44 -20.15 10.39 -5.20
N THR A 45 -20.59 11.10 -4.17
CA THR A 45 -20.17 12.48 -3.92
C THR A 45 -19.16 12.47 -2.78
N LEU A 46 -17.94 12.91 -3.06
CA LEU A 46 -16.88 13.04 -2.09
C LEU A 46 -16.55 14.53 -1.89
N GLU A 47 -16.66 15.01 -0.67
CA GLU A 47 -16.24 16.38 -0.36
C GLU A 47 -14.71 16.50 -0.36
N GLU A 48 -14.16 17.48 -1.06
CA GLU A 48 -12.71 17.67 -1.17
C GLU A 48 -12.06 17.94 0.20
N ARG A 49 -12.78 18.57 1.13
CA ARG A 49 -12.30 18.79 2.51
C ARG A 49 -12.00 17.50 3.27
N ARG A 50 -12.63 16.39 2.86
CA ARG A 50 -12.39 15.06 3.44
C ARG A 50 -11.28 14.30 2.74
N LEU A 51 -10.81 14.77 1.59
CA LEU A 51 -9.73 14.17 0.84
C LEU A 51 -8.41 14.39 1.59
N ARG A 52 -7.85 13.31 2.12
CA ARG A 52 -6.56 13.29 2.81
C ARG A 52 -5.44 12.79 1.92
N GLY A 53 -5.72 12.33 0.70
CA GLY A 53 -4.71 11.88 -0.24
C GLY A 53 -5.28 11.01 -1.37
N ILE A 54 -4.38 10.31 -2.04
CA ILE A 54 -4.70 9.38 -3.12
C ILE A 54 -3.88 8.09 -2.98
N GLU A 55 -4.42 7.00 -3.52
CA GLU A 55 -3.73 5.71 -3.62
C GLU A 55 -3.72 5.28 -5.09
N VAL A 56 -2.51 5.14 -5.65
CA VAL A 56 -2.30 4.65 -7.01
C VAL A 56 -2.04 3.15 -6.94
N VAL A 57 -2.92 2.37 -7.55
CA VAL A 57 -2.90 0.90 -7.49
C VAL A 57 -2.60 0.31 -8.86
N GLU A 58 -1.47 -0.38 -8.93
CA GLU A 58 -0.94 -1.06 -10.12
C GLU A 58 -1.04 -2.59 -9.90
N PRO A 59 -2.19 -3.23 -10.21
CA PRO A 59 -2.29 -4.69 -10.18
C PRO A 59 -1.43 -5.31 -11.29
N LEU A 60 -0.84 -6.49 -11.08
CA LEU A 60 0.14 -7.09 -12.01
C LEU A 60 -0.30 -7.07 -13.47
N GLY A 61 -1.53 -7.49 -13.78
CA GLY A 61 -2.04 -7.51 -15.15
C GLY A 61 -2.10 -6.13 -15.80
N ALA A 62 -2.53 -5.12 -15.04
CA ALA A 62 -2.53 -3.74 -15.53
C ALA A 62 -1.11 -3.17 -15.61
N ARG A 63 -0.25 -3.47 -14.64
CA ARG A 63 1.13 -2.98 -14.58
C ARG A 63 1.96 -3.43 -15.78
N LEU A 64 1.71 -4.64 -16.29
CA LEU A 64 2.33 -5.13 -17.53
C LEU A 64 1.88 -4.34 -18.77
N ALA A 65 0.70 -3.75 -18.72
CA ALA A 65 0.14 -2.88 -19.77
C ALA A 65 0.26 -1.38 -19.42
N ASP A 66 1.15 -1.02 -18.49
CA ASP A 66 1.33 0.35 -17.96
C ASP A 66 0.01 1.02 -17.49
N GLY A 67 -0.87 0.23 -16.90
CA GLY A 67 -2.15 0.65 -16.36
C GLY A 67 -2.13 0.81 -14.84
N ALA A 68 -2.79 1.85 -14.36
CA ALA A 68 -2.98 2.14 -12.94
C ALA A 68 -4.44 2.50 -12.65
N ARG A 69 -4.89 2.16 -11.44
CA ARG A 69 -6.17 2.55 -10.86
C ARG A 69 -5.91 3.65 -9.84
N LEU A 70 -6.82 4.61 -9.73
CA LEU A 70 -6.73 5.67 -8.73
C LEU A 70 -7.85 5.51 -7.70
N ASP A 71 -7.48 5.40 -6.43
CA ASP A 71 -8.40 5.35 -5.30
C ASP A 71 -8.24 6.63 -4.44
N ALA A 72 -9.35 7.15 -3.91
CA ALA A 72 -9.35 8.29 -2.99
C ALA A 72 -9.00 7.84 -1.57
N VAL A 73 -8.15 8.62 -0.89
CA VAL A 73 -7.97 8.51 0.55
C VAL A 73 -8.79 9.61 1.20
N ALA A 74 -9.93 9.26 1.79
CA ALA A 74 -10.82 10.25 2.38
C ALA A 74 -11.42 9.81 3.73
N SER A 75 -11.60 10.78 4.63
CA SER A 75 -12.18 10.58 5.96
C SER A 75 -13.67 10.27 5.92
N GLY A 76 -14.11 9.30 6.74
CA GLY A 76 -15.53 8.97 6.91
C GLY A 76 -16.09 7.92 5.94
N PHE A 77 -15.23 7.20 5.21
CA PHE A 77 -15.64 6.00 4.46
C PHE A 77 -15.60 4.78 5.37
N THR A 78 -16.78 4.28 5.77
CA THR A 78 -16.93 2.96 6.39
C THR A 78 -16.82 1.90 5.29
N VAL A 79 -15.74 1.11 5.30
CA VAL A 79 -15.68 -0.13 4.52
C VAL A 79 -16.35 -1.19 5.38
N SER A 80 -17.60 -1.51 5.05
CA SER A 80 -18.22 -2.72 5.56
C SER A 80 -17.49 -3.93 4.96
N ILE A 81 -17.24 -4.97 5.76
CA ILE A 81 -16.47 -6.16 5.38
C ILE A 81 -17.14 -6.97 4.24
N ASP A 82 -18.35 -6.58 3.81
CA ASP A 82 -19.12 -7.20 2.73
C ASP A 82 -18.94 -6.50 1.36
N GLU A 83 -18.36 -5.29 1.33
CA GLU A 83 -18.24 -4.47 0.12
C GLU A 83 -16.89 -4.57 -0.60
N GLN A 84 -16.01 -5.50 -0.22
CA GLN A 84 -14.72 -5.76 -0.90
C GLN A 84 -14.85 -6.06 -2.41
N ARG A 85 -16.05 -6.41 -2.91
CA ARG A 85 -16.29 -6.67 -4.35
C ARG A 85 -16.69 -5.43 -5.16
N ASN A 86 -17.09 -4.32 -4.55
CA ASN A 86 -17.58 -3.13 -5.25
C ASN A 86 -16.97 -1.85 -4.67
N ASP A 87 -15.68 -1.63 -4.93
CA ASP A 87 -14.85 -0.62 -4.27
C ASP A 87 -15.46 0.81 -4.36
N PRO A 88 -15.97 1.38 -3.24
CA PRO A 88 -16.55 2.72 -3.19
C PRO A 88 -15.48 3.82 -3.15
N ARG A 89 -14.18 3.47 -3.17
CA ARG A 89 -13.07 4.43 -3.11
C ARG A 89 -12.43 4.72 -4.47
N THR A 90 -12.74 3.92 -5.49
CA THR A 90 -12.10 4.07 -6.80
C THR A 90 -12.61 5.31 -7.54
N LEU A 91 -11.69 6.27 -7.71
CA LEU A 91 -11.91 7.47 -8.50
C LEU A 91 -11.73 7.21 -9.97
N LEU A 92 -10.74 6.42 -10.38
CA LEU A 92 -10.54 6.05 -11.78
C LEU A 92 -10.40 4.53 -11.92
N PRO A 93 -11.02 3.92 -12.94
CA PRO A 93 -10.75 2.53 -13.28
C PRO A 93 -9.29 2.35 -13.71
N VAL A 94 -8.92 1.14 -14.11
CA VAL A 94 -7.62 0.89 -14.72
C VAL A 94 -7.51 1.74 -16.00
N VAL A 95 -6.64 2.73 -15.98
CA VAL A 95 -6.33 3.66 -17.07
C VAL A 95 -4.81 3.71 -17.28
N PRO A 96 -4.31 4.23 -18.42
CA PRO A 96 -2.87 4.43 -18.60
C PRO A 96 -2.26 5.20 -17.43
N LYS A 97 -1.09 4.76 -16.98
CA LYS A 97 -0.44 5.25 -15.77
C LYS A 97 -0.23 6.76 -15.79
N GLU A 98 0.19 7.32 -16.91
CA GLU A 98 0.35 8.77 -17.08
C GLU A 98 -0.97 9.54 -16.88
N LEU A 99 -2.10 8.98 -17.30
CA LEU A 99 -3.41 9.59 -17.09
C LEU A 99 -3.81 9.52 -15.62
N ALA A 100 -3.58 8.37 -14.96
CA ALA A 100 -3.85 8.23 -13.54
C ALA A 100 -3.08 9.27 -12.72
N HIS A 101 -1.80 9.50 -13.06
CA HIS A 101 -0.98 10.51 -12.40
C HIS A 101 -1.46 11.94 -12.73
N ARG A 102 -1.72 12.28 -13.99
CA ARG A 102 -2.25 13.61 -14.34
C ARG A 102 -3.53 13.97 -13.58
N VAL A 103 -4.50 13.04 -13.54
CA VAL A 103 -5.76 13.26 -12.82
C VAL A 103 -5.53 13.31 -11.31
N ALA A 104 -4.62 12.50 -10.77
CA ALA A 104 -4.21 12.57 -9.37
C ALA A 104 -3.64 13.95 -8.99
N ALA A 105 -2.78 14.53 -9.83
CA ALA A 105 -2.21 15.86 -9.62
C ALA A 105 -3.31 16.93 -9.63
N GLU A 106 -4.24 16.85 -10.59
CA GLU A 106 -5.39 17.76 -10.70
C GLU A 106 -6.35 17.65 -9.49
N ILE A 107 -6.58 16.44 -9.00
CA ILE A 107 -7.39 16.18 -7.81
C ILE A 107 -6.75 16.81 -6.59
N LEU A 108 -5.44 16.63 -6.41
CA LEU A 108 -4.70 17.16 -5.27
C LEU A 108 -4.38 18.65 -5.40
N ARG A 109 -4.55 19.24 -6.59
CA ARG A 109 -4.16 20.62 -6.95
C ARG A 109 -2.65 20.85 -6.82
N GLU A 110 -1.88 19.83 -7.16
CA GLU A 110 -0.42 19.88 -7.19
C GLU A 110 0.08 19.92 -8.63
N PRO A 111 1.20 20.60 -8.95
CA PRO A 111 1.72 20.68 -10.32
C PRO A 111 2.20 19.32 -10.84
N MET A 112 2.62 18.43 -9.94
CA MET A 112 3.04 17.07 -10.24
C MET A 112 2.51 16.15 -9.14
N THR A 113 2.27 14.89 -9.46
CA THR A 113 1.79 13.97 -8.43
C THR A 113 2.84 13.76 -7.34
N PRO A 114 2.45 13.77 -6.06
CA PRO A 114 3.37 13.44 -4.98
C PRO A 114 3.92 12.01 -5.12
N THR A 115 3.19 11.10 -5.77
CA THR A 115 3.64 9.73 -6.05
C THR A 115 4.79 9.64 -7.06
N GLU A 116 4.92 10.60 -7.98
CA GLU A 116 6.06 10.71 -8.91
C GLU A 116 7.17 11.62 -8.36
N ALA A 117 6.80 12.66 -7.62
CA ALA A 117 7.75 13.59 -7.01
C ALA A 117 8.59 12.96 -5.89
N ALA A 118 8.05 11.96 -5.19
CA ALA A 118 8.69 11.38 -4.02
C ALA A 118 9.92 10.53 -4.39
N ILE A 119 11.07 10.93 -3.85
CA ILE A 119 12.26 10.07 -3.80
C ILE A 119 12.01 9.02 -2.70
N LEU A 120 11.73 7.79 -3.12
CA LEU A 120 11.50 6.68 -2.20
C LEU A 120 12.82 6.15 -1.65
N THR A 121 12.96 6.18 -0.32
CA THR A 121 14.05 5.53 0.39
C THR A 121 13.87 4.02 0.31
N PRO A 122 14.85 3.28 -0.24
CA PRO A 122 14.77 1.83 -0.28
C PRO A 122 14.87 1.24 1.12
N HIS A 123 14.12 0.18 1.36
CA HIS A 123 14.15 -0.55 2.62
C HIS A 123 15.46 -1.35 2.76
N PRO A 124 15.89 -1.71 3.98
CA PRO A 124 17.17 -2.37 4.21
C PRO A 124 17.23 -3.78 3.58
N PRO A 125 18.43 -4.31 3.29
CA PRO A 125 18.60 -5.63 2.69
C PRO A 125 18.04 -6.78 3.56
N ALA A 126 17.88 -6.56 4.86
CA ALA A 126 17.18 -7.48 5.75
C ALA A 126 15.72 -7.73 5.32
N ALA A 127 15.03 -6.72 4.80
CA ALA A 127 13.68 -6.85 4.25
C ALA A 127 13.67 -7.73 2.99
N ARG A 128 14.69 -7.62 2.13
CA ARG A 128 14.87 -8.49 0.95
C ARG A 128 15.00 -9.96 1.36
N ARG A 129 15.90 -10.25 2.31
CA ARG A 129 16.11 -11.62 2.80
C ARG A 129 14.83 -12.20 3.37
N ARG A 130 14.12 -11.44 4.21
CA ARG A 130 12.84 -11.88 4.80
C ARG A 130 11.82 -12.24 3.73
N ARG A 131 11.62 -11.39 2.72
CA ARG A 131 10.64 -11.65 1.65
C ARG A 131 11.00 -12.86 0.81
N LEU A 132 12.28 -13.04 0.49
CA LEU A 132 12.76 -14.21 -0.24
C LEU A 132 12.58 -15.49 0.57
N VAL A 133 12.96 -15.50 1.85
CA VAL A 133 12.81 -16.68 2.72
C VAL A 133 11.34 -17.09 2.85
N TRP A 134 10.43 -16.13 3.04
CA TRP A 134 9.00 -16.42 3.12
C TRP A 134 8.43 -16.91 1.78
N ALA A 135 8.78 -16.27 0.66
CA ALA A 135 8.28 -16.67 -0.66
C ALA A 135 8.80 -18.06 -1.07
N VAL A 136 10.11 -18.28 -0.96
CA VAL A 136 10.74 -19.56 -1.29
C VAL A 136 10.32 -20.64 -0.31
N GLY A 137 10.24 -20.33 0.99
CA GLY A 137 9.78 -21.26 2.02
C GLY A 137 8.35 -21.75 1.78
N ALA A 138 7.45 -20.87 1.35
CA ALA A 138 6.10 -21.27 0.96
C ALA A 138 6.10 -22.20 -0.27
N ALA A 139 6.88 -21.89 -1.30
CA ALA A 139 7.02 -22.73 -2.49
C ALA A 139 7.62 -24.12 -2.17
N VAL A 140 8.67 -24.15 -1.35
CA VAL A 140 9.30 -25.39 -0.87
C VAL A 140 8.33 -26.19 0.00
N GLY A 141 7.55 -25.54 0.86
CA GLY A 141 6.53 -26.20 1.68
C GLY A 141 5.48 -26.91 0.83
N VAL A 142 4.98 -26.25 -0.23
CA VAL A 142 4.04 -26.88 -1.18
C VAL A 142 4.70 -28.08 -1.89
N ALA A 143 5.92 -27.91 -2.40
CA ALA A 143 6.64 -28.99 -3.07
C ALA A 143 6.91 -30.19 -2.13
N LEU A 144 7.25 -29.93 -0.87
CA LEU A 144 7.52 -30.96 0.14
C LEU A 144 6.25 -31.73 0.51
N VAL A 145 5.11 -31.04 0.67
CA VAL A 145 3.81 -31.70 0.89
C VAL A 145 3.46 -32.63 -0.27
N LEU A 146 3.62 -32.16 -1.51
CA LEU A 146 3.40 -32.98 -2.70
C LEU A 146 4.36 -34.18 -2.77
N ALA A 147 5.63 -33.98 -2.41
CA ALA A 147 6.63 -35.05 -2.38
C ALA A 147 6.30 -36.12 -1.34
N VAL A 148 5.93 -35.73 -0.11
CA VAL A 148 5.54 -36.65 0.96
C VAL A 148 4.29 -37.44 0.58
N LEU A 149 3.26 -36.77 0.04
CA LEU A 149 2.07 -37.44 -0.46
C LEU A 149 2.38 -38.39 -1.62
N GLY A 150 3.33 -38.03 -2.50
CA GLY A 150 3.79 -38.88 -3.59
C GLY A 150 4.53 -40.13 -3.13
N LEU A 151 5.35 -40.01 -2.09
CA LEU A 151 6.02 -41.17 -1.47
C LEU A 151 5.04 -42.12 -0.76
N LEU A 152 3.94 -41.59 -0.19
CA LEU A 152 3.03 -42.36 0.64
C LEU A 152 1.82 -42.93 -0.11
N LEU A 153 1.34 -42.29 -1.18
CA LEU A 153 0.10 -42.67 -1.87
C LEU A 153 0.32 -43.08 -3.32
N VAL A 154 0.90 -42.20 -4.15
CA VAL A 154 0.96 -42.38 -5.61
C VAL A 154 2.23 -41.75 -6.20
N GLU A 155 3.02 -42.54 -6.92
CA GLU A 155 4.29 -42.11 -7.54
C GLU A 155 4.10 -40.94 -8.54
N ALA A 156 2.95 -40.83 -9.20
CA ALA A 156 2.59 -39.70 -10.06
C ALA A 156 2.68 -38.33 -9.35
N LEU A 157 2.49 -38.28 -8.03
CA LEU A 157 2.61 -37.04 -7.26
C LEU A 157 4.06 -36.60 -7.08
N LEU A 158 5.04 -37.52 -7.16
CA LEU A 158 6.46 -37.15 -7.17
C LEU A 158 6.79 -36.37 -8.43
N HIS A 159 6.23 -36.78 -9.57
CA HIS A 159 6.38 -36.01 -10.79
C HIS A 159 5.79 -34.61 -10.67
N LEU A 160 4.60 -34.49 -10.08
CA LEU A 160 3.99 -33.20 -9.80
C LEU A 160 4.80 -32.37 -8.79
N ALA A 161 5.43 -33.00 -7.80
CA ALA A 161 6.25 -32.34 -6.79
C ALA A 161 7.50 -31.68 -7.39
N TRP A 162 8.28 -32.39 -8.22
CA TRP A 162 9.46 -31.77 -8.83
C TRP A 162 9.08 -30.75 -9.92
N ILE A 163 8.03 -31.01 -10.71
CA ILE A 163 7.52 -30.05 -11.70
C ILE A 163 7.06 -28.76 -11.01
N SER A 164 6.28 -28.88 -9.94
CA SER A 164 5.84 -27.72 -9.17
C SER A 164 7.01 -27.00 -8.50
N ALA A 165 8.03 -27.69 -7.99
CA ALA A 165 9.22 -27.06 -7.44
C ALA A 165 9.97 -26.23 -8.51
N VAL A 166 10.17 -26.79 -9.70
CA VAL A 166 10.85 -26.12 -10.83
C VAL A 166 10.11 -24.86 -11.28
N VAL A 167 8.78 -24.82 -11.17
CA VAL A 167 7.99 -23.65 -11.56
C VAL A 167 7.80 -22.66 -10.39
N LEU A 168 7.43 -23.15 -9.21
CA LEU A 168 7.06 -22.31 -8.06
C LEU A 168 8.26 -21.63 -7.43
N ILE A 169 9.45 -22.25 -7.40
CA ILE A 169 10.63 -21.65 -6.76
C ILE A 169 11.09 -20.41 -7.54
N PRO A 170 11.32 -20.45 -8.88
CA PRO A 170 11.66 -19.25 -9.64
C PRO A 170 10.58 -18.17 -9.57
N ALA A 171 9.29 -18.56 -9.65
CA ALA A 171 8.18 -17.62 -9.51
C ALA A 171 8.18 -16.94 -8.13
N ALA A 172 8.42 -17.70 -7.06
CA ALA A 172 8.52 -17.18 -5.70
C ALA A 172 9.71 -16.23 -5.52
N VAL A 173 10.88 -16.56 -6.09
CA VAL A 173 12.05 -15.65 -6.09
C VAL A 173 11.72 -14.36 -6.82
N TRP A 174 11.12 -14.45 -8.01
CA TRP A 174 10.73 -13.28 -8.79
C TRP A 174 9.72 -12.39 -8.03
N MET A 175 8.67 -12.99 -7.46
CA MET A 175 7.70 -12.28 -6.62
C MET A 175 8.34 -11.67 -5.38
N GLY A 176 9.27 -12.36 -4.73
CA GLY A 176 9.98 -11.86 -3.56
C GLY A 176 10.85 -10.64 -3.87
N LEU A 177 11.55 -10.65 -5.01
CA LEU A 177 12.34 -9.52 -5.49
C LEU A 177 11.45 -8.35 -5.94
N ASP A 178 10.37 -8.62 -6.66
CA ASP A 178 9.41 -7.58 -7.05
C ASP A 178 8.75 -6.93 -5.83
N ALA A 179 8.38 -7.74 -4.83
CA ALA A 179 7.83 -7.26 -3.56
C ALA A 179 8.82 -6.35 -2.83
N TYR A 180 10.12 -6.69 -2.84
CA TYR A 180 11.16 -5.87 -2.24
C TYR A 180 11.40 -4.57 -3.03
N ARG A 181 11.43 -4.62 -4.36
CA ARG A 181 11.56 -3.42 -5.23
C ARG A 181 10.39 -2.47 -5.08
N ALA A 182 9.21 -2.99 -4.73
CA ALA A 182 8.05 -2.17 -4.46
C ALA A 182 8.09 -1.50 -3.08
N LEU A 183 8.94 -1.94 -2.15
CA LEU A 183 9.05 -1.30 -0.84
C LEU A 183 9.80 0.02 -0.94
N GLY A 184 9.14 1.08 -0.51
CA GLY A 184 9.76 2.37 -0.38
C GLY A 184 8.88 3.33 0.40
N HIS A 185 9.52 4.28 1.06
CA HIS A 185 8.84 5.37 1.73
C HIS A 185 9.59 6.68 1.47
N GLY A 186 8.85 7.78 1.44
CA GLY A 186 9.42 9.10 1.19
C GLY A 186 8.47 10.20 1.63
N ILE A 187 8.95 11.43 1.55
CA ILE A 187 8.17 12.63 1.78
C ILE A 187 8.31 13.50 0.54
N ALA A 188 7.18 13.97 0.02
CA ALA A 188 7.10 14.93 -1.07
C ALA A 188 6.25 16.11 -0.60
N GLY A 189 6.91 17.18 -0.13
CA GLY A 189 6.24 18.35 0.45
C GLY A 189 5.36 17.97 1.65
N GLU A 190 4.06 18.26 1.51
CA GLU A 190 3.02 17.98 2.51
C GLU A 190 2.53 16.53 2.50
N TYR A 191 3.06 15.68 1.61
CA TYR A 191 2.62 14.31 1.45
C TYR A 191 3.66 13.30 1.95
N LEU A 192 3.20 12.39 2.79
CA LEU A 192 3.85 11.12 3.09
C LEU A 192 3.54 10.13 1.97
N VAL A 193 4.57 9.62 1.32
CA VAL A 193 4.44 8.64 0.25
C VAL A 193 4.97 7.29 0.70
N ALA A 194 4.16 6.24 0.55
CA ALA A 194 4.57 4.89 0.85
C ALA A 194 4.14 3.95 -0.26
N ARG A 195 5.03 3.02 -0.62
CA ARG A 195 4.79 2.01 -1.64
C ARG A 195 4.95 0.61 -1.05
N GLN A 196 4.03 -0.29 -1.41
CA GLN A 196 4.07 -1.69 -1.01
C GLN A 196 3.40 -2.63 -2.01
N GLY A 197 3.69 -3.92 -1.86
CA GLY A 197 3.01 -5.01 -2.57
C GLY A 197 3.72 -5.47 -3.85
N SER A 198 3.56 -6.75 -4.18
CA SER A 198 4.05 -7.32 -5.46
C SER A 198 2.90 -7.50 -6.45
N VAL A 199 1.90 -8.30 -6.08
CA VAL A 199 0.75 -8.63 -6.95
C VAL A 199 -0.16 -7.42 -7.19
N ARG A 200 -0.40 -6.66 -6.13
CA ARG A 200 -1.10 -5.39 -6.15
C ARG A 200 -0.12 -4.38 -5.58
N ARG A 201 0.62 -3.69 -6.45
CA ARG A 201 1.51 -2.61 -6.03
C ARG A 201 0.63 -1.39 -5.74
N SER A 202 0.70 -0.88 -4.52
CA SER A 202 -0.02 0.31 -4.10
C SER A 202 0.99 1.38 -3.70
N THR A 203 0.83 2.58 -4.24
CA THR A 203 1.57 3.77 -3.85
C THR A 203 0.56 4.75 -3.26
N VAL A 204 0.59 4.93 -1.95
CA VAL A 204 -0.25 5.93 -1.27
C VAL A 204 0.51 7.23 -1.13
N ALA A 205 -0.12 8.34 -1.46
CA ALA A 205 0.30 9.69 -1.11
C ALA A 205 -0.73 10.28 -0.15
N LEU A 206 -0.35 10.37 1.12
CA LEU A 206 -1.19 10.80 2.23
C LEU A 206 -0.70 12.14 2.75
N ARG A 207 -1.59 13.11 2.92
CA ARG A 207 -1.24 14.39 3.55
C ARG A 207 -0.80 14.18 5.00
N ARG A 208 0.28 14.85 5.38
CA ARG A 208 0.91 14.74 6.70
C ARG A 208 0.03 15.28 7.83
N ASP A 209 -0.74 16.34 7.56
CA ASP A 209 -1.72 16.91 8.49
C ASP A 209 -2.92 15.97 8.79
N GLY A 210 -3.12 14.95 7.94
CA GLY A 210 -4.14 13.91 8.13
C GLY A 210 -3.67 12.74 9.00
N VAL A 211 -2.40 12.69 9.38
CA VAL A 211 -1.82 11.63 10.23
C VAL A 211 -2.08 11.98 11.69
N ILE A 212 -2.94 11.19 12.34
CA ILE A 212 -3.36 11.40 13.73
C ILE A 212 -2.36 10.74 14.70
N GLY A 213 -1.72 9.66 14.25
CA GLY A 213 -0.84 8.87 15.10
C GLY A 213 -0.06 7.84 14.32
N TRP A 214 0.88 7.23 15.02
CA TRP A 214 1.74 6.19 14.48
C TRP A 214 1.63 4.93 15.31
N VAL A 215 1.57 3.79 14.63
CA VAL A 215 1.61 2.48 15.29
C VAL A 215 2.81 1.72 14.74
N VAL A 216 3.75 1.42 15.63
CA VAL A 216 4.93 0.61 15.32
C VAL A 216 4.67 -0.82 15.78
N THR A 217 4.67 -1.76 14.85
CA THR A 217 4.51 -3.18 15.16
C THR A 217 5.72 -3.97 14.69
N SER A 218 6.17 -4.93 15.51
CA SER A 218 7.31 -5.77 15.18
C SER A 218 7.07 -7.22 15.61
N SER A 219 7.02 -8.12 14.62
CA SER A 219 7.02 -9.56 14.90
C SER A 219 8.38 -10.01 15.45
N PRO A 220 8.47 -11.12 16.19
CA PRO A 220 9.75 -11.60 16.74
C PRO A 220 10.84 -11.81 15.67
N MET A 221 10.46 -12.28 14.48
CA MET A 221 11.38 -12.41 13.35
C MET A 221 11.83 -11.05 12.78
N GLN A 222 10.94 -10.05 12.77
CA GLN A 222 11.28 -8.70 12.34
C GLN A 222 12.20 -8.01 13.35
N ARG A 223 11.96 -8.19 14.66
CA ARG A 223 12.84 -7.68 15.74
C ARG A 223 14.26 -8.20 15.60
N ARG A 224 14.44 -9.50 15.36
CA ARG A 224 15.76 -10.10 15.10
C ARG A 224 16.46 -9.54 13.86
N ALA A 225 15.71 -9.01 12.90
CA ALA A 225 16.22 -8.44 11.67
C ALA A 225 16.30 -6.90 11.69
N GLY A 226 15.98 -6.25 12.81
CA GLY A 226 15.94 -4.78 12.92
C GLY A 226 14.84 -4.13 12.06
N LEU A 227 13.76 -4.86 11.79
CA LEU A 227 12.65 -4.42 10.95
C LEU A 227 11.42 -4.08 11.79
N VAL A 228 10.62 -3.13 11.31
CA VAL A 228 9.33 -2.76 11.88
C VAL A 228 8.31 -2.53 10.77
N THR A 229 7.03 -2.63 11.13
CA THR A 229 5.92 -2.15 10.29
C THR A 229 5.37 -0.89 10.92
N LEU A 230 5.60 0.24 10.26
CA LEU A 230 5.10 1.53 10.68
C LEU A 230 3.73 1.76 10.05
N THR A 231 2.75 2.16 10.84
CA THR A 231 1.39 2.43 10.34
C THR A 231 1.02 3.87 10.62
N ALA A 232 0.73 4.63 9.57
CA ALA A 232 0.21 6.00 9.66
C ALA A 232 -1.30 5.93 9.88
N THR A 233 -1.75 6.22 11.10
CA THR A 233 -3.16 6.21 11.46
C THR A 233 -3.83 7.50 11.00
N THR A 234 -4.95 7.37 10.29
CA THR A 234 -5.71 8.50 9.75
C THR A 234 -7.21 8.28 9.96
N ALA A 235 -8.00 9.35 9.90
CA ALA A 235 -9.46 9.24 9.91
C ALA A 235 -10.06 8.65 8.61
N ALA A 236 -9.23 8.32 7.61
CA ALA A 236 -9.64 7.84 6.29
C ALA A 236 -9.79 6.32 6.18
N ASN A 237 -9.11 5.55 7.03
CA ASN A 237 -9.14 4.11 6.94
C ASN A 237 -9.06 3.44 8.32
N HIS A 238 -9.90 2.44 8.55
CA HIS A 238 -9.83 1.61 9.75
C HIS A 238 -8.50 0.85 9.75
N GLY A 239 -7.57 1.28 10.61
CA GLY A 239 -6.23 0.70 10.74
C GLY A 239 -5.11 1.42 9.99
N GLY A 240 -5.36 2.56 9.34
CA GLY A 240 -4.30 3.41 8.75
C GLY A 240 -3.60 2.84 7.50
N TYR A 241 -2.49 3.48 7.12
CA TYR A 241 -1.66 3.10 5.98
C TYR A 241 -0.34 2.48 6.45
N LYS A 242 -0.10 1.24 6.04
CA LYS A 242 1.05 0.44 6.49
C LYS A 242 2.27 0.65 5.60
N ILE A 243 3.42 0.79 6.24
CA ILE A 243 4.76 0.84 5.66
C ILE A 243 5.51 -0.39 6.20
N PRO A 244 5.38 -1.55 5.53
CA PRO A 244 5.91 -2.81 6.03
C PRO A 244 7.42 -2.92 5.84
N ASP A 245 8.07 -3.63 6.76
CA ASP A 245 9.50 -4.00 6.66
C ASP A 245 10.45 -2.80 6.51
N ALA A 246 10.12 -1.65 7.12
CA ALA A 246 11.04 -0.53 7.23
C ALA A 246 12.11 -0.86 8.29
N GLY A 247 13.34 -0.38 8.10
CA GLY A 247 14.34 -0.45 9.17
C GLY A 247 13.88 0.38 10.36
N GLU A 248 14.13 -0.07 11.59
CA GLU A 248 13.66 0.62 12.80
C GLU A 248 14.05 2.12 12.82
N ALA A 249 15.34 2.43 12.62
CA ALA A 249 15.82 3.81 12.54
C ALA A 249 15.19 4.59 11.37
N GLN A 250 15.00 3.96 10.21
CA GLN A 250 14.35 4.60 9.05
C GLN A 250 12.90 4.94 9.34
N ALA A 251 12.17 4.00 9.95
CA ALA A 251 10.77 4.17 10.32
C ALA A 251 10.58 5.32 11.32
N LEU A 252 11.42 5.36 12.37
CA LEU A 252 11.38 6.42 13.37
C LEU A 252 11.73 7.78 12.77
N THR A 253 12.79 7.84 11.96
CA THR A 253 13.21 9.07 11.26
C THR A 253 12.16 9.55 10.26
N LEU A 254 11.47 8.64 9.58
CA LEU A 254 10.34 8.98 8.71
C LEU A 254 9.19 9.57 9.51
N ALA A 255 8.83 8.91 10.61
CA ALA A 255 7.67 9.28 11.40
C ALA A 255 7.86 10.65 12.08
N ASP A 256 9.07 10.92 12.57
CA ASP A 256 9.50 12.22 13.09
C ASP A 256 9.52 13.29 11.99
N ARG A 257 10.15 13.02 10.84
CA ARG A 257 10.16 13.99 9.73
C ARG A 257 8.77 14.25 9.16
N ALA A 258 7.86 13.28 9.20
CA ALA A 258 6.51 13.41 8.68
C ALA A 258 5.61 14.17 9.65
N VAL A 259 5.66 13.88 10.96
CA VAL A 259 4.93 14.63 11.98
C VAL A 259 5.80 14.76 13.25
N PRO A 260 6.58 15.84 13.39
CA PRO A 260 7.59 15.99 14.45
C PRO A 260 7.00 15.83 15.86
N ASP A 261 5.87 16.48 16.13
CA ASP A 261 5.31 16.58 17.48
C ASP A 261 4.78 15.25 18.05
N LEU A 262 4.57 14.23 17.22
CA LEU A 262 3.95 12.97 17.64
C LEU A 262 4.96 11.95 18.22
N ILE A 263 6.19 11.92 17.70
CA ILE A 263 7.18 10.89 18.06
C ILE A 263 8.44 11.47 18.67
N SER A 264 8.79 12.73 18.39
CA SER A 264 9.92 13.43 19.03
C SER A 264 10.00 13.21 20.55
N PRO A 265 8.91 13.25 21.34
CA PRO A 265 8.97 13.03 22.79
C PRO A 265 9.39 11.60 23.22
N PHE A 266 9.26 10.63 22.33
CA PHE A 266 9.54 9.21 22.59
C PHE A 266 10.85 8.74 21.95
N LEU A 267 11.49 9.59 21.14
CA LEU A 267 12.84 9.32 20.64
C LEU A 267 13.83 9.67 21.74
N ASP A 268 14.47 8.64 22.27
CA ASP A 268 15.54 8.79 23.24
C ASP A 268 16.74 9.41 22.51
N VAL A 269 16.76 10.74 22.44
CA VAL A 269 17.94 11.44 21.96
C VAL A 269 18.99 11.22 23.03
N LYS A 270 19.89 10.25 22.80
CA LYS A 270 21.20 10.24 23.45
C LYS A 270 21.97 11.49 23.01
N GLN A 271 21.50 12.68 23.40
CA GLN A 271 22.32 13.85 23.48
C GLN A 271 23.12 13.71 24.76
N GLY A 272 24.44 13.77 24.63
CA GLY A 272 25.33 13.91 25.77
C GLY A 272 24.83 15.04 26.65
N VAL A 273 24.60 14.71 27.93
CA VAL A 273 24.26 15.65 28.98
C VAL A 273 25.45 16.60 29.15
N GLY A 274 25.43 17.70 28.40
CA GLY A 274 25.98 18.96 28.85
C GLY A 274 24.96 19.56 29.81
N ALA A 275 25.21 19.37 31.11
CA ALA A 275 24.38 19.92 32.17
C ALA A 275 24.29 21.45 32.03
N ALA A 276 23.08 21.97 31.79
CA ALA A 276 22.74 23.35 32.08
C ALA A 276 21.87 23.35 33.36
N PRO A 277 22.30 24.00 34.45
CA PRO A 277 21.59 23.92 35.72
C PRO A 277 20.29 24.73 35.66
N ARG A 278 19.21 24.10 36.12
CA ARG A 278 17.94 24.76 36.46
C ARG A 278 18.23 25.84 37.49
N GLN A 279 18.12 27.12 37.10
CA GLN A 279 18.00 28.21 38.05
C GLN A 279 16.62 28.14 38.71
N ALA A 280 16.62 27.69 39.96
CA ALA A 280 15.48 27.78 40.85
C ALA A 280 15.50 29.13 41.59
N ALA A 281 14.34 29.78 41.58
CA ALA A 281 13.79 30.67 42.61
C ALA A 281 14.53 31.98 42.95
N ARG A 282 13.84 33.10 42.69
CA ARG A 282 13.45 34.11 43.71
C ARG A 282 12.49 35.12 43.09
N GLN A 283 11.22 35.06 43.46
CA GLN A 283 10.34 36.22 43.53
C GLN A 283 10.17 36.58 45.01
N PRO A 284 10.39 37.83 45.44
CA PRO A 284 9.83 38.33 46.68
C PRO A 284 8.50 39.02 46.37
N THR A 285 7.43 38.58 47.03
CA THR A 285 6.16 39.31 47.10
C THR A 285 6.27 40.36 48.23
N PRO A 286 5.72 41.58 48.08
CA PRO A 286 5.85 42.67 49.05
C PRO A 286 5.19 42.41 50.41
#